data_AF-A0A4P5R6G0-F1
#
_entry.id   AF-A0A4P5R6G0-F1
#
_cell.length_a   1.000
_cell.length_b   1.000
_cell.length_c   1.000
_cell.angle_alpha   90.00
_cell.angle_beta   90.00
_cell.angle_gamma   90.00
#
_symmetry.space_group_name_H-M   'P 1'
#
loop_
_entity.id
_entity.type
_entity.pdbx_description
1 polymer ?
#
loop_
_entity_poly.entity_id
_entity_poly.type
_entity_poly.pdbx_seq_one_letter_code
_entity_poly.pdbx_strand_id
1 'polypeptide(L)'
;MKTTKTEEIPPLKEGLLDAYKSEEEIKKTFLDPESLSKSALERLPQPTGWRLLVLPWAGPQKTKGGIILSDKSHEMIQITTVVGYVLKMGNLCYKDEKRFPSGAWCKEKQWVMFGRYAGSRFRIEGGEVRILNDDDIIGTIGDPRDIEHTY
;
A
#
# COMPACT_ATOMS: atom_id res chain seq x y z
N MET A 1 -41.32 -14.99 -39.74
CA MET A 1 -40.47 -13.92 -39.16
C MET A 1 -39.17 -14.55 -38.70
N LYS A 2 -38.03 -14.09 -39.21
CA LYS A 2 -36.70 -14.51 -38.77
C LYS A 2 -36.35 -13.71 -37.52
N THR A 3 -36.16 -14.36 -36.39
CA THR A 3 -35.68 -13.72 -35.16
C THR A 3 -34.22 -14.12 -34.94
N THR A 4 -33.38 -13.11 -34.91
CA THR A 4 -31.92 -13.09 -34.76
C THR A 4 -31.45 -13.80 -33.48
N LYS A 5 -30.39 -14.61 -33.61
CA LYS A 5 -29.60 -15.10 -32.47
C LYS A 5 -28.82 -13.93 -31.88
N THR A 6 -28.99 -13.68 -30.59
CA THR A 6 -28.05 -12.87 -29.80
C THR A 6 -27.15 -13.87 -29.09
N GLU A 7 -25.85 -13.85 -29.42
CA GLU A 7 -24.83 -14.65 -28.73
C GLU A 7 -24.66 -14.09 -27.31
N GLU A 8 -25.13 -14.83 -26.31
CA GLU A 8 -24.90 -14.51 -24.91
C GLU A 8 -23.44 -14.82 -24.56
N ILE A 9 -22.70 -13.77 -24.20
CA ILE A 9 -21.35 -13.84 -23.65
C ILE A 9 -21.44 -14.69 -22.37
N PRO A 10 -20.65 -15.78 -22.22
CA PRO A 10 -20.76 -16.64 -21.05
C PRO A 10 -20.44 -15.82 -19.78
N PRO A 11 -21.21 -16.00 -18.68
CA PRO A 11 -20.96 -15.29 -17.45
C PRO A 11 -19.54 -15.60 -16.99
N LEU A 12 -18.79 -14.54 -16.66
CA LEU A 12 -17.45 -14.62 -16.11
C LEU A 12 -17.47 -15.63 -14.95
N LYS A 13 -16.87 -16.81 -15.15
CA LYS A 13 -16.90 -17.88 -14.15
C LYS A 13 -16.39 -17.33 -12.81
N GLU A 14 -17.20 -17.46 -11.77
CA GLU A 14 -16.85 -17.36 -10.34
C GLU A 14 -15.84 -18.44 -9.90
N GLY A 15 -14.84 -18.75 -10.74
CA GLY A 15 -13.92 -19.87 -10.59
C GLY A 15 -12.58 -19.50 -9.96
N LEU A 16 -12.43 -18.30 -9.40
CA LEU A 16 -11.20 -17.84 -8.75
C LEU A 16 -11.36 -17.58 -7.25
N LEU A 17 -12.58 -17.58 -6.70
CA LEU A 17 -12.84 -17.30 -5.29
C LEU A 17 -12.36 -18.43 -4.35
N ASP A 18 -12.28 -19.66 -4.84
CA ASP A 18 -11.89 -20.84 -4.03
C ASP A 18 -10.38 -21.15 -4.05
N ALA A 19 -9.57 -20.36 -4.77
CA ALA A 19 -8.11 -20.53 -4.80
C ALA A 19 -7.36 -19.72 -3.73
N TYR A 20 -8.09 -18.95 -2.92
CA TYR A 20 -7.51 -18.10 -1.89
C TYR A 20 -7.30 -18.88 -0.59
N LYS A 21 -6.07 -18.81 -0.06
CA LYS A 21 -5.77 -19.17 1.33
C LYS A 21 -6.81 -18.51 2.24
N SER A 22 -7.20 -19.16 3.33
CA SER A 22 -8.14 -18.61 4.30
C SER A 22 -7.81 -17.15 4.64
N GLU A 23 -8.82 -16.29 4.79
CA GLU A 23 -8.63 -14.86 5.13
C GLU A 23 -7.71 -14.67 6.34
N GLU A 24 -7.68 -15.65 7.24
CA GLU A 24 -6.88 -15.69 8.46
C GLU A 24 -5.38 -15.93 8.18
N GLU A 25 -5.03 -16.77 7.20
CA GLU A 25 -3.65 -16.92 6.74
C GLU A 25 -3.18 -15.69 5.95
N ILE A 26 -4.07 -15.08 5.17
CA ILE A 26 -3.79 -13.80 4.51
C ILE A 26 -3.59 -12.70 5.58
N LYS A 27 -4.33 -12.69 6.68
CA LYS A 27 -4.09 -11.71 7.76
C LYS A 27 -2.78 -11.95 8.52
N LYS A 28 -2.37 -13.20 8.77
CA LYS A 28 -1.13 -13.53 9.49
C LYS A 28 0.16 -13.27 8.69
N THR A 29 0.05 -13.27 7.36
CA THR A 29 1.20 -13.19 6.43
C THR A 29 1.61 -11.75 6.14
N PHE A 30 0.83 -10.75 6.58
CA PHE A 30 0.96 -9.35 6.22
C PHE A 30 0.94 -8.44 7.46
N LEU A 31 1.64 -7.32 7.36
CA LEU A 31 1.56 -6.26 8.35
C LEU A 31 0.21 -5.56 8.18
N ASP A 32 -0.71 -5.77 9.12
CA ASP A 32 -1.96 -5.03 9.20
C ASP A 32 -1.67 -3.63 9.78
N PRO A 33 -1.74 -2.54 8.99
CA PRO A 33 -1.44 -1.21 9.47
C PRO A 33 -2.45 -0.73 10.54
N GLU A 34 -3.64 -1.31 10.59
CA GLU A 34 -4.66 -1.00 11.61
C GLU A 34 -4.39 -1.72 12.94
N SER A 35 -3.64 -2.83 12.89
CA SER A 35 -3.17 -3.55 14.09
C SER A 35 -2.05 -2.83 14.84
N LEU A 36 -1.50 -1.73 14.28
CA LEU A 36 -0.47 -0.94 14.95
C LEU A 36 -1.04 -0.36 16.25
N SER A 37 -0.49 -0.79 17.40
CA SER A 37 -0.94 -0.28 18.69
C SER A 37 -0.85 1.25 18.73
N LYS A 38 -1.80 1.93 19.38
CA LYS A 38 -1.75 3.39 19.57
C LYS A 38 -0.41 3.85 20.13
N SER A 39 0.16 3.07 21.06
CA SER A 39 1.48 3.33 21.65
C SER A 39 2.64 3.28 20.64
N ALA A 40 2.54 2.47 19.59
CA ALA A 40 3.55 2.37 18.54
C ALA A 40 3.43 3.56 17.59
N LEU A 41 2.22 3.92 17.19
CA LEU A 41 1.96 5.12 16.36
C LEU A 41 2.41 6.40 17.04
N GLU A 42 2.20 6.54 18.36
CA GLU A 42 2.64 7.70 19.14
C GLU A 42 4.17 7.83 19.21
N ARG A 43 4.89 6.70 19.24
CA ARG A 43 6.36 6.67 19.20
C ARG A 43 6.95 7.04 17.84
N LEU A 44 6.16 7.01 16.76
CA LEU A 44 6.63 7.41 15.44
C LEU A 44 6.81 8.93 15.35
N PRO A 45 7.84 9.40 14.64
CA PRO A 45 8.07 10.83 14.46
C PRO A 45 6.86 11.50 13.78
N GLN A 46 6.51 12.69 14.24
CA GLN A 46 5.54 13.54 13.56
C GLN A 46 6.23 14.19 12.34
N PRO A 47 5.78 13.95 11.10
CA PRO A 47 6.35 14.62 9.93
C PRO A 47 6.11 16.13 10.01
N THR A 48 7.10 16.92 9.59
CA THR A 48 7.07 18.38 9.63
C THR A 48 6.69 18.98 8.28
N GLY A 49 5.95 20.09 8.31
CA GLY A 49 5.62 20.86 7.10
C GLY A 49 4.75 20.07 6.15
N TRP A 50 5.17 19.99 4.88
CA TRP A 50 4.43 19.35 3.79
C TRP A 50 4.73 17.84 3.64
N ARG A 51 5.36 17.23 4.65
CA ARG A 51 5.79 15.83 4.58
C ARG A 51 4.70 14.85 5.03
N LEU A 52 4.77 13.63 4.50
CA LEU A 52 3.99 12.47 4.95
C LEU A 52 4.91 11.41 5.55
N LEU A 53 4.43 10.72 6.58
CA LEU A 53 5.03 9.47 7.06
C LEU A 53 4.21 8.31 6.52
N VAL A 54 4.87 7.39 5.81
CA VAL A 54 4.25 6.20 5.24
C VAL A 54 4.93 4.92 5.72
N LEU A 55 4.15 3.85 5.80
CA LEU A 55 4.59 2.49 6.01
C LEU A 55 4.65 1.78 4.65
N PRO A 56 5.84 1.49 4.11
CA PRO A 56 5.94 0.75 2.87
C PRO A 56 5.36 -0.66 3.01
N TRP A 57 4.79 -1.18 1.92
CA TRP A 57 4.23 -2.52 1.93
C TRP A 57 5.33 -3.58 2.07
N ALA A 58 5.17 -4.50 3.03
CA ALA A 58 6.18 -5.49 3.40
C ALA A 58 6.19 -6.77 2.57
N GLY A 59 5.18 -6.94 1.72
CA GLY A 59 4.97 -8.17 0.98
C GLY A 59 4.46 -9.34 1.81
N PRO A 60 4.08 -10.44 1.14
CA PRO A 60 3.67 -11.66 1.82
C PRO A 60 4.88 -12.43 2.35
N GLN A 61 4.76 -13.09 3.51
CA GLN A 61 5.76 -14.05 4.00
C GLN A 61 5.98 -15.27 3.08
N LYS A 62 4.98 -15.63 2.27
CA LYS A 62 5.01 -16.79 1.36
C LYS A 62 4.50 -16.42 -0.03
N THR A 63 5.14 -16.97 -1.06
CA THR A 63 4.64 -16.86 -2.44
C THR A 63 3.28 -17.55 -2.61
N LYS A 64 2.59 -17.29 -3.74
CA LYS A 64 1.35 -17.97 -4.10
C LYS A 64 1.54 -19.51 -4.15
N GLY A 65 2.70 -19.98 -4.61
CA GLY A 65 3.07 -21.40 -4.65
C GLY A 65 3.56 -22.00 -3.33
N GLY A 66 3.54 -21.25 -2.22
CA GLY A 66 3.85 -21.76 -0.88
C GLY A 66 5.32 -21.67 -0.46
N ILE A 67 6.19 -21.07 -1.29
CA ILE A 67 7.61 -20.87 -0.94
C ILE A 67 7.72 -19.76 0.11
N ILE A 68 8.44 -20.02 1.20
CA ILE A 68 8.73 -19.02 2.24
C ILE A 68 9.79 -18.05 1.71
N LEU A 69 9.50 -16.76 1.78
CA LEU A 69 10.46 -15.72 1.37
C LEU A 69 11.55 -15.56 2.43
N SER A 70 12.78 -15.34 1.95
CA SER A 70 13.91 -15.06 2.83
C SER A 70 13.85 -13.63 3.37
N ASP A 71 14.55 -13.38 4.47
CA ASP A 71 14.70 -12.01 5.02
C ASP A 71 15.28 -11.05 3.97
N LYS A 72 16.24 -11.52 3.15
CA LYS A 72 16.82 -10.72 2.05
C LYS A 72 15.77 -10.35 1.00
N SER A 73 14.82 -11.24 0.72
CA SER A 73 13.70 -10.96 -0.19
C SER A 73 12.78 -9.90 0.41
N HIS A 74 12.47 -9.98 1.70
CA HIS A 74 11.67 -8.97 2.39
C HIS A 74 12.35 -7.60 2.44
N GLU A 75 13.66 -7.55 2.70
CA GLU A 75 14.42 -6.31 2.62
C GLU A 75 14.37 -5.71 1.21
N MET A 76 14.49 -6.54 0.17
CA MET A 76 14.38 -6.07 -1.20
C MET A 76 12.99 -5.49 -1.50
N ILE A 77 11.91 -6.18 -1.09
CA ILE A 77 10.53 -5.69 -1.23
C ILE A 77 10.37 -4.32 -0.59
N GLN A 78 10.84 -4.13 0.64
CA GLN A 78 10.76 -2.86 1.36
C GLN A 78 11.48 -1.71 0.63
N ILE A 79 12.59 -2.03 -0.04
CA ILE A 79 13.37 -1.07 -0.80
C ILE A 79 12.70 -0.74 -2.14
N THR A 80 12.16 -1.73 -2.85
CA THR A 80 11.68 -1.61 -4.23
C THR A 80 10.20 -1.30 -4.35
N THR A 81 9.42 -1.46 -3.26
CA THR A 81 7.99 -1.23 -3.27
C THR A 81 7.67 0.22 -3.61
N VAL A 82 6.60 0.38 -4.37
CA VAL A 82 6.04 1.67 -4.79
C VAL A 82 4.73 1.97 -4.07
N VAL A 83 4.38 1.16 -3.08
CA VAL A 83 3.12 1.25 -2.33
C VAL A 83 3.42 1.43 -0.85
N GLY A 84 2.65 2.30 -0.20
CA GLY A 84 2.69 2.43 1.25
C GLY A 84 1.40 2.98 1.83
N TYR A 85 1.27 2.81 3.13
CA TYR A 85 0.12 3.24 3.90
C TYR A 85 0.43 4.52 4.66
N VAL A 86 -0.39 5.56 4.51
CA VAL A 86 -0.18 6.86 5.17
C VAL A 86 -0.47 6.75 6.66
N LEU A 87 0.57 6.91 7.48
CA LEU A 87 0.47 6.86 8.93
C LEU A 87 0.17 8.23 9.55
N LYS A 88 0.91 9.26 9.12
CA LYS A 88 0.80 10.63 9.64
C LYS A 88 1.02 11.65 8.54
N MET A 89 0.35 12.79 8.65
CA MET A 89 0.56 13.95 7.77
C MET A 89 1.13 15.13 8.53
N GLY A 90 2.01 15.88 7.87
CA GLY A 90 2.52 17.13 8.39
C GLY A 90 1.45 18.22 8.39
N ASN A 91 1.64 19.23 9.25
CA ASN A 91 0.68 20.32 9.43
C ASN A 91 0.49 21.24 8.22
N LEU A 92 1.41 21.21 7.24
CA LEU A 92 1.32 21.97 5.98
C LEU A 92 1.08 21.07 4.76
N CYS A 93 0.90 19.77 4.96
CA CYS A 93 0.63 18.82 3.90
C CYS A 93 -0.62 19.25 3.12
N TYR A 94 -0.49 19.38 1.80
CA TYR A 94 -1.54 19.80 0.89
C TYR A 94 -2.15 21.19 1.15
N LYS A 95 -1.48 22.07 1.91
CA LYS A 95 -1.98 23.44 2.18
C LYS A 95 -1.63 24.47 1.11
N ASP A 96 -0.73 24.15 0.18
CA ASP A 96 -0.43 25.04 -0.93
C ASP A 96 -1.53 24.96 -2.00
N GLU A 97 -2.44 25.93 -1.99
CA GLU A 97 -3.57 26.01 -2.94
C GLU A 97 -3.13 26.15 -4.41
N LYS A 98 -1.94 26.71 -4.68
CA LYS A 98 -1.44 26.81 -6.06
C LYS A 98 -1.01 25.45 -6.57
N ARG A 99 -0.42 24.65 -5.68
CA ARG A 99 0.05 23.29 -5.98
C ARG A 99 -1.08 22.27 -5.99
N PHE A 100 -2.05 22.44 -5.08
CA PHE A 100 -3.15 21.51 -4.84
C PHE A 100 -4.51 22.22 -4.96
N PRO A 101 -4.85 22.77 -6.15
CA PRO A 101 -6.09 23.54 -6.33
C PRO A 101 -7.36 22.69 -6.17
N SER A 102 -7.25 21.37 -6.37
CA SER A 102 -8.33 20.40 -6.16
C SER A 102 -8.32 19.76 -4.76
N GLY A 103 -7.45 20.23 -3.87
CA GLY A 103 -7.28 19.68 -2.52
C GLY A 103 -6.27 18.53 -2.44
N ALA A 104 -6.26 17.89 -1.26
CA ALA A 104 -5.31 16.84 -0.91
C ALA A 104 -5.43 15.60 -1.81
N TRP A 105 -4.29 15.06 -2.26
CA TRP A 105 -4.25 13.85 -3.09
C TRP A 105 -4.44 12.56 -2.28
N CYS A 106 -4.12 12.60 -0.98
CA CYS A 106 -4.35 11.48 -0.07
C CYS A 106 -4.63 11.98 1.36
N LYS A 107 -5.01 11.05 2.24
CA LYS A 107 -5.22 11.29 3.67
C LYS A 107 -4.54 10.23 4.52
N GLU A 108 -4.43 10.49 5.82
CA GLU A 108 -4.06 9.46 6.80
C GLU A 108 -4.98 8.24 6.66
N LYS A 109 -4.40 7.04 6.88
CA LYS A 109 -5.06 5.75 6.75
C LYS A 109 -5.48 5.38 5.33
N GLN A 110 -4.73 5.83 4.33
CA GLN A 110 -4.97 5.48 2.94
C GLN A 110 -3.73 4.82 2.32
N TRP A 111 -3.95 3.86 1.43
CA TRP A 111 -2.89 3.31 0.59
C TRP A 111 -2.60 4.24 -0.59
N VAL A 112 -1.33 4.51 -0.79
CA VAL A 112 -0.81 5.42 -1.80
C VAL A 112 0.31 4.79 -2.58
N MET A 113 0.47 5.26 -3.81
CA MET A 113 1.62 4.97 -4.66
C MET A 113 2.59 6.14 -4.67
N PHE A 114 3.88 5.84 -4.69
CA PHE A 114 4.98 6.81 -4.79
C PHE A 114 6.12 6.25 -5.63
N GLY A 115 7.00 7.11 -6.12
CA GLY A 115 8.18 6.68 -6.89
C GLY A 115 9.10 5.77 -6.07
N ARG A 116 9.64 4.70 -6.68
CA ARG A 116 10.45 3.67 -6.00
C ARG A 116 11.52 4.22 -5.04
N TYR A 117 12.19 5.30 -5.42
CA TYR A 117 13.27 5.94 -4.65
C TYR A 117 12.87 7.28 -4.02
N ALA A 118 11.58 7.62 -4.03
CA ALA A 118 11.08 8.82 -3.39
C ALA A 118 11.21 8.70 -1.86
N GLY A 119 11.44 9.84 -1.23
CA GLY A 119 11.46 9.97 0.22
C GLY A 119 12.74 9.51 0.93
N SER A 120 12.75 9.77 2.22
CA SER A 120 13.81 9.38 3.16
C SER A 120 13.38 8.16 3.94
N ARG A 121 14.23 7.13 3.98
CA ARG A 121 13.96 5.85 4.65
C ARG A 121 14.66 5.79 6.00
N PHE A 122 14.00 5.22 7.00
CA PHE A 122 14.63 4.93 8.28
C PHE A 122 13.93 3.76 8.98
N ARG A 123 14.69 3.06 9.82
CA ARG A 123 14.22 1.89 10.56
C ARG A 123 13.70 2.32 11.93
N ILE A 124 12.66 1.64 12.38
CA ILE A 124 12.07 1.74 13.72
C ILE A 124 11.98 0.34 14.31
N GLU A 125 11.68 0.25 15.60
CA GLU A 125 11.33 -1.02 16.23
C GLU A 125 10.04 -1.56 15.57
N GLY A 126 10.17 -2.65 14.80
CA GLY A 126 9.06 -3.28 14.09
C GLY A 126 8.99 -3.05 12.58
N GLY A 127 9.90 -2.29 11.96
CA GLY A 127 9.95 -2.18 10.50
C GLY A 127 10.72 -0.99 9.94
N GLU A 128 10.60 -0.79 8.63
CA GLU A 128 11.06 0.41 7.95
C GLU A 128 9.88 1.34 7.68
N VAL A 129 10.08 2.64 7.86
CA VAL A 129 9.13 3.68 7.48
C VAL A 129 9.81 4.68 6.57
N ARG A 130 8.99 5.47 5.87
CA ARG A 130 9.47 6.42 4.88
C ARG A 130 8.79 7.76 5.05
N ILE A 131 9.56 8.83 4.92
CA ILE A 131 9.05 10.19 4.86
C ILE A 131 9.06 10.66 3.40
N LEU A 132 7.90 11.07 2.90
CA LEU A 132 7.68 11.58 1.54
C LEU A 132 7.30 13.05 1.59
N ASN A 133 7.50 13.78 0.50
CA ASN A 133 6.81 15.06 0.29
C ASN A 133 5.38 14.81 -0.19
N ASP A 134 4.52 15.81 -0.07
CA ASP A 134 3.11 15.71 -0.48
C ASP A 134 2.89 15.53 -1.98
N ASP A 135 3.83 15.99 -2.80
CA ASP A 135 3.86 15.80 -4.23
C ASP A 135 4.48 14.49 -4.73
N ASP A 136 5.12 13.71 -3.85
CA ASP A 136 5.67 12.41 -4.23
C ASP A 136 4.57 11.36 -4.49
N ILE A 137 3.32 11.67 -4.11
CA ILE A 137 2.17 10.79 -4.27
C ILE A 137 1.69 10.83 -5.73
N ILE A 138 1.73 9.66 -6.38
CA ILE A 138 1.37 9.50 -7.80
C ILE A 138 0.04 8.78 -8.02
N GLY A 139 -0.55 8.24 -6.95
CA GLY A 139 -1.82 7.52 -7.02
C GLY A 139 -2.33 7.09 -5.66
N THR A 140 -3.63 6.82 -5.58
CA THR A 140 -4.26 6.18 -4.43
C THR A 140 -4.83 4.85 -4.86
N ILE A 141 -4.80 3.86 -3.97
CA ILE A 141 -5.30 2.50 -4.25
C ILE A 141 -6.15 2.02 -3.08
N GLY A 142 -7.07 1.10 -3.34
CA GLY A 142 -7.85 0.45 -2.29
C GLY A 142 -7.04 -0.61 -1.56
N ASP A 143 -6.32 -1.43 -2.33
CA ASP A 143 -5.59 -2.58 -1.82
C ASP A 143 -4.15 -2.61 -2.38
N PRO A 144 -3.11 -2.77 -1.53
CA PRO A 144 -1.74 -2.91 -2.01
C PRO A 144 -1.51 -4.13 -2.91
N ARG A 145 -2.41 -5.12 -2.90
CA ARG A 145 -2.36 -6.35 -3.71
C ARG A 145 -2.77 -6.13 -5.16
N ASP A 146 -3.42 -5.01 -5.47
CA ASP A 146 -3.81 -4.67 -6.85
C ASP A 146 -2.60 -4.29 -7.72
N ILE A 147 -1.44 -4.07 -7.10
CA ILE A 147 -0.19 -3.72 -7.76
C ILE A 147 0.74 -4.93 -7.77
N GLU A 148 1.33 -5.22 -8.93
CA GLU A 148 2.38 -6.23 -9.04
C GLU A 148 3.68 -5.68 -8.43
N HIS A 149 4.20 -6.38 -7.42
CA HIS A 149 5.44 -5.98 -6.74
C HIS A 149 6.58 -6.83 -7.27
N THR A 150 7.58 -6.19 -7.87
CA THR A 150 8.79 -6.89 -8.28
C THR A 150 9.68 -7.15 -7.07
N TYR A 151 9.86 -8.42 -6.73
CA TYR A 151 10.70 -8.95 -5.66
C TYR A 151 11.74 -9.94 -6.17
#